data_AF-A0A1V9FW66-F1
#
_entry.id   AF-A0A1V9FW66-F1
#
_cell.length_a   1.000
_cell.length_b   1.000
_cell.length_c   1.000
_cell.angle_alpha   90.00
_cell.angle_beta   90.00
_cell.angle_gamma   90.00
#
_symmetry.space_group_name_H-M   'P 1'
#
loop_
_entity.id
_entity.type
_entity.pdbx_description
1 polymer ?
#
loop_
_entity_poly.entity_id
_entity_poly.type
_entity_poly.pdbx_seq_one_letter_code
_entity_poly.pdbx_strand_id
1 'polypeptide(L)'
;MRNGKWNNKQLISERWLQMARTPTPVQPTYGFMNFYLNTDKKLYPHAPATAFAHIGAGSNIVYVDPENDLIIVARWIEGNAMDGMIERVLKAGLR
;
A
#
# COMPACT_ATOMS: atom_id res chain seq x y z
N MET A 1 -0.89 -8.56 3.32
CA MET A 1 -1.46 -9.63 4.19
C MET A 1 -1.31 -11.04 3.61
N ARG A 2 -2.13 -11.51 2.65
CA ARG A 2 -2.22 -12.97 2.33
C ARG A 2 -2.22 -13.32 0.83
N ASN A 3 -1.57 -12.50 0.00
CA ASN A 3 -1.40 -12.75 -1.45
C ASN A 3 -2.69 -13.21 -2.17
N GLY A 4 -3.83 -12.58 -1.87
CA GLY A 4 -5.10 -12.86 -2.55
C GLY A 4 -5.91 -14.04 -1.97
N LYS A 5 -5.47 -14.65 -0.87
CA LYS A 5 -6.19 -15.71 -0.16
C LYS A 5 -7.07 -15.14 0.95
N TRP A 6 -8.31 -15.63 1.03
CA TRP A 6 -9.28 -15.31 2.08
C TRP A 6 -10.03 -16.56 2.50
N ASN A 7 -10.11 -16.85 3.81
CA ASN A 7 -10.77 -18.05 4.37
C ASN A 7 -10.42 -19.34 3.60
N ASN A 8 -9.12 -19.58 3.42
CA ASN A 8 -8.58 -20.72 2.66
C ASN A 8 -8.92 -20.77 1.16
N LYS A 9 -9.63 -19.79 0.62
CA LYS A 9 -9.95 -19.68 -0.81
C LYS A 9 -9.04 -18.67 -1.50
N GLN A 10 -8.45 -19.06 -2.63
CA GLN A 10 -7.71 -18.12 -3.49
C GLN A 10 -8.71 -17.27 -4.28
N LEU A 11 -8.78 -15.97 -3.98
CA LEU A 11 -9.69 -15.03 -4.66
C LEU A 11 -8.98 -14.27 -5.78
N ILE A 12 -7.71 -13.93 -5.60
CA ILE A 12 -6.92 -13.18 -6.59
C ILE A 12 -5.64 -13.96 -6.87
N SER A 13 -5.29 -14.17 -8.14
CA SER A 13 -4.06 -14.88 -8.51
C SER A 13 -2.81 -14.27 -7.85
N GLU A 14 -1.96 -15.11 -7.24
CA GLU A 14 -0.67 -14.67 -6.69
C GLU A 14 0.21 -14.06 -7.78
N ARG A 15 0.24 -14.68 -8.97
CA ARG A 15 0.95 -14.15 -10.14
C ARG A 15 0.43 -12.79 -10.53
N TRP A 16 -0.89 -12.57 -10.44
CA TRP A 16 -1.44 -11.25 -10.74
C TRP A 16 -0.96 -10.21 -9.74
N LEU A 17 -1.03 -10.52 -8.45
CA LEU A 17 -0.55 -9.60 -7.41
C LEU A 17 0.96 -9.37 -7.47
N GLN A 18 1.74 -10.33 -7.96
CA GLN A 18 3.17 -10.14 -8.22
C GLN A 18 3.35 -9.10 -9.33
N MET A 19 2.73 -9.29 -10.49
CA MET A 19 2.81 -8.32 -11.60
C MET A 19 2.31 -6.93 -11.18
N ALA A 20 1.22 -6.86 -10.41
CA ALA A 20 0.68 -5.61 -9.90
C ALA A 20 1.63 -4.87 -8.95
N ARG A 21 2.49 -5.61 -8.22
CA ARG A 21 3.49 -5.05 -7.29
C ARG A 21 4.88 -4.90 -7.90
N THR A 22 5.07 -5.27 -9.16
CA THR A 22 6.36 -5.12 -9.84
C THR A 22 6.50 -3.70 -10.38
N PRO A 23 7.54 -2.94 -9.96
CA PRO A 23 7.80 -1.61 -10.49
C PRO A 23 8.31 -1.68 -11.94
N THR A 24 8.12 -0.58 -12.67
CA THR A 24 8.73 -0.43 -14.02
C THR A 24 9.95 0.49 -13.96
N PRO A 25 10.95 0.32 -14.85
CA PRO A 25 12.12 1.19 -14.85
C PRO A 25 11.79 2.68 -15.07
N VAL A 26 10.72 2.97 -15.83
CA VAL A 26 10.30 4.33 -16.16
C VAL A 26 9.49 5.01 -15.05
N GLN A 27 8.75 4.23 -14.26
CA GLN A 27 8.03 4.72 -13.10
C GLN A 27 8.14 3.69 -11.96
N PRO A 28 9.21 3.78 -11.14
CA PRO A 28 9.48 2.80 -10.09
C PRO A 28 8.45 2.79 -8.96
N THR A 29 7.65 3.85 -8.80
CA THR A 29 6.63 3.94 -7.75
C THR A 29 5.23 3.55 -8.24
N TYR A 30 5.12 2.87 -9.38
CA TYR A 30 3.83 2.48 -9.94
C TYR A 30 3.89 1.07 -10.53
N GLY A 31 2.94 0.26 -10.12
CA GLY A 31 2.65 -1.07 -10.65
C GLY A 31 1.40 -1.08 -11.49
N PHE A 32 0.88 -2.26 -11.82
CA PHE A 32 -0.25 -2.35 -12.75
C PHE A 32 -1.56 -1.92 -12.08
N MET A 33 -2.49 -1.36 -12.84
CA MET A 33 -3.90 -1.15 -12.43
C MET A 33 -4.06 -0.50 -11.04
N ASN A 34 -3.55 0.74 -10.87
CA ASN A 34 -3.70 1.57 -9.66
C ASN A 34 -2.91 1.08 -8.43
N PHE A 35 -1.86 0.28 -8.59
CA PHE A 35 -0.93 -0.04 -7.50
C PHE A 35 0.15 1.04 -7.40
N TYR A 36 -0.03 2.00 -6.50
CA TYR A 36 1.03 2.96 -6.16
C TYR A 36 2.01 2.29 -5.20
N LEU A 37 3.25 2.09 -5.61
CA LEU A 37 4.26 1.34 -4.88
C LEU A 37 5.11 2.30 -4.03
N ASN A 38 5.46 1.88 -2.82
CA ASN A 38 6.38 2.63 -1.96
C ASN A 38 7.85 2.29 -2.22
N THR A 39 8.22 1.99 -3.47
CA THR A 39 9.61 1.70 -3.88
C THR A 39 10.54 2.81 -3.42
N ASP A 40 11.69 2.44 -2.84
CA ASP A 40 12.67 3.34 -2.22
C ASP A 40 12.08 4.26 -1.13
N LYS A 41 10.90 3.91 -0.58
CA LYS A 41 10.14 4.74 0.36
C LYS A 41 9.77 6.13 -0.17
N LYS A 42 9.61 6.27 -1.49
CA LYS A 42 9.37 7.57 -2.14
C LYS A 42 7.96 8.12 -1.90
N LEU A 43 6.95 7.26 -1.83
CA LEU A 43 5.55 7.69 -1.69
C LEU A 43 5.23 8.04 -0.24
N TYR A 44 5.64 7.18 0.68
CA TYR A 44 5.44 7.31 2.13
C TYR A 44 6.76 6.98 2.84
N PRO A 45 7.63 7.98 3.11
CA PRO A 45 8.94 7.80 3.75
C PRO A 45 8.93 7.04 5.07
N HIS A 46 7.85 7.14 5.85
CA HIS A 46 7.75 6.48 7.15
C HIS A 46 7.26 5.02 7.05
N ALA A 47 6.80 4.58 5.89
CA ALA A 47 6.34 3.21 5.65
C ALA A 47 7.48 2.29 5.15
N PRO A 48 7.33 0.95 5.27
CA PRO A 48 8.19 0.00 4.57
C PRO A 48 8.14 0.16 3.05
N ALA A 49 9.22 -0.21 2.37
CA ALA A 49 9.31 -0.11 0.91
C ALA A 49 8.39 -1.11 0.19
N THR A 50 7.96 -2.18 0.88
CA THR A 50 7.03 -3.19 0.38
C THR A 50 5.57 -2.75 0.45
N ALA A 51 5.29 -1.63 1.11
CA ALA A 51 3.96 -1.08 1.20
C ALA A 51 3.50 -0.52 -0.16
N PHE A 52 2.18 -0.49 -0.35
CA PHE A 52 1.56 0.06 -1.55
C PHE A 52 0.22 0.70 -1.19
N ALA A 53 -0.32 1.49 -2.12
CA ALA A 53 -1.60 2.12 -1.95
C ALA A 53 -2.45 2.13 -3.21
N HIS A 54 -3.76 2.26 -3.00
CA HIS A 54 -4.72 2.63 -4.02
C HIS A 54 -5.22 4.03 -3.70
N ILE A 55 -5.02 4.95 -4.64
CA ILE A 55 -5.32 6.37 -4.46
C ILE A 55 -6.39 6.75 -5.48
N GLY A 56 -7.56 7.11 -4.97
CA GLY A 56 -8.70 7.61 -5.73
C GLY A 56 -8.92 9.11 -5.57
N ALA A 57 -9.87 9.65 -6.33
CA ALA A 57 -10.26 11.05 -6.25
C ALA A 57 -10.74 11.43 -4.84
N GLY A 58 -10.45 12.67 -4.43
CA GLY A 58 -10.84 13.20 -3.11
C GLY A 58 -10.12 12.55 -1.92
N SER A 59 -8.89 12.08 -2.13
CA SER A 59 -8.08 11.41 -1.09
C SER A 59 -8.78 10.20 -0.47
N ASN A 60 -9.42 9.38 -1.30
CA ASN A 60 -9.84 8.04 -0.89
C ASN A 60 -8.64 7.11 -1.03
N ILE A 61 -7.96 6.83 0.08
CA ILE A 61 -6.67 6.15 0.09
C ILE A 61 -6.82 4.84 0.86
N VAL A 62 -6.45 3.74 0.20
CA VAL A 62 -6.26 2.43 0.83
C VAL A 62 -4.76 2.15 0.85
N TYR A 63 -4.14 2.23 2.02
CA TYR A 63 -2.75 1.86 2.24
C TYR A 63 -2.67 0.42 2.76
N VAL A 64 -1.73 -0.35 2.22
CA VAL A 64 -1.52 -1.75 2.55
C VAL A 64 -0.05 -1.96 2.90
N ASP A 65 0.19 -2.50 4.09
CA ASP A 65 1.52 -2.82 4.61
C ASP A 65 1.59 -4.32 4.96
N PRO A 66 2.21 -5.13 4.10
CA PRO A 66 2.36 -6.55 4.36
C PRO A 66 3.32 -6.88 5.51
N GLU A 67 4.33 -6.04 5.79
CA GLU A 67 5.33 -6.31 6.83
C GLU A 67 4.73 -6.16 8.22
N ASN A 68 3.85 -5.17 8.37
CA ASN A 68 3.19 -4.85 9.63
C ASN A 68 1.81 -5.50 9.80
N ASP A 69 1.41 -6.38 8.87
CA ASP A 69 0.05 -6.93 8.75
C ASP A 69 -1.03 -5.85 8.96
N LEU A 70 -0.87 -4.70 8.27
CA LEU A 70 -1.69 -3.51 8.45
C LEU A 70 -2.37 -3.06 7.15
N ILE A 71 -3.62 -2.60 7.28
CA ILE A 71 -4.33 -1.85 6.24
C ILE A 71 -4.90 -0.58 6.88
N ILE A 72 -4.68 0.57 6.23
CA ILE A 72 -5.32 1.84 6.60
C ILE A 72 -6.23 2.27 5.47
N VAL A 73 -7.49 2.55 5.79
CA VAL A 73 -8.43 3.19 4.88
C VAL A 73 -8.66 4.62 5.37
N ALA A 74 -8.13 5.59 4.62
CA ALA A 74 -8.25 7.00 4.93
C ALA A 74 -9.14 7.70 3.90
N ARG A 75 -10.00 8.60 4.39
CA ARG A 75 -10.90 9.44 3.58
C ARG A 75 -10.98 10.81 4.22
N TRP A 76 -11.27 11.83 3.40
CA TRP A 76 -11.44 13.21 3.87
C TRP A 76 -10.20 13.80 4.55
N ILE A 77 -9.02 13.34 4.13
CA ILE A 77 -7.73 13.89 4.55
C ILE A 77 -7.12 14.69 3.40
N GLU A 78 -6.27 15.66 3.72
CA GLU A 78 -5.38 16.24 2.72
C GLU A 78 -4.47 15.14 2.16
N GLY A 79 -4.26 15.12 0.84
CA GLY A 79 -3.54 14.01 0.19
C GLY A 79 -2.10 13.82 0.71
N ASN A 80 -1.44 14.91 1.11
CA ASN A 80 -0.10 14.90 1.71
C ASN A 80 -0.09 14.50 3.20
N ALA A 81 -1.23 14.41 3.87
CA ALA A 81 -1.30 14.06 5.30
C ALA A 81 -1.13 12.55 5.56
N MET A 82 -1.23 11.71 4.51
CA MET A 82 -1.25 10.26 4.65
C MET A 82 0.06 9.70 5.25
N ASP A 83 1.23 10.22 4.84
CA ASP A 83 2.51 9.75 5.39
C ASP A 83 2.61 10.01 6.91
N GLY A 84 2.20 11.20 7.36
CA GLY A 84 2.15 11.51 8.79
C GLY A 84 1.11 10.69 9.55
N MET A 85 0.01 10.29 8.91
CA MET A 85 -0.95 9.35 9.51
C MET A 85 -0.31 7.98 9.70
N ILE A 86 0.37 7.45 8.67
CA ILE A 86 1.09 6.17 8.72
C ILE A 86 2.13 6.19 9.85
N GLU A 87 2.95 7.25 9.92
CA GLU A 87 3.97 7.40 10.97
C GLU A 87 3.37 7.28 12.37
N ARG A 88 2.25 7.97 12.64
CA ARG A 88 1.57 7.95 13.94
C ARG A 88 1.02 6.56 14.27
N VAL A 89 0.44 5.87 13.30
CA VAL A 89 -0.09 4.50 13.50
C VAL A 89 1.04 3.53 13.81
N LEU A 90 2.14 3.57 13.04
CA LEU A 90 3.30 2.70 13.27
C LEU A 90 3.96 2.96 14.64
N LYS A 91 4.08 4.24 15.05
CA LYS A 91 4.61 4.62 16.37
C LYS A 91 3.72 4.24 17.55
N ALA A 92 2.40 4.15 17.35
CA ALA A 92 1.47 3.76 18.40
C ALA A 92 1.65 2.30 18.84
N GLY A 93 2.45 1.52 18.09
CA GLY A 93 2.69 0.11 18.34
C GLY A 93 1.60 -0.74 17.72
N LEU A 94 1.99 -1.56 16.74
CA LEU A 94 1.17 -2.65 16.26
C LEU A 94 1.46 -3.86 17.17
N ARG A 95 0.40 -4.45 17.70
CA ARG A 95 0.50 -5.58 18.66
C ARG A 95 0.92 -6.86 17.96
#